data_AF-A0A954WXH6-F1
#
_entry.id   AF-A0A954WXH6-F1
#
_cell.length_a   1.000
_cell.length_b   1.000
_cell.length_c   1.000
_cell.angle_alpha   90.00
_cell.angle_beta   90.00
_cell.angle_gamma   90.00
#
_symmetry.space_group_name_H-M   'P 1'
#
loop_
_entity.id
_entity.type
_entity.pdbx_description
1 polymer ?
#
loop_
_entity_poly.entity_id
_entity_poly.type
_entity_poly.pdbx_seq_one_letter_code
_entity_poly.pdbx_strand_id
1 'polypeptide(L)'
;MVRSTILILLGISLWTPTSIGAEFRFSRAVALPTIMFEGHNARIHTQGLFATADHWIVTGRLENTPKRPLLIRISRTDPARYEVIDLLPRLVGGGSRKSLDHPGGFDRDTSGAFWIPVSTSDRRGPTVILGIKLDADASLANGIEVVRSFEIDDHVGALCCVSKSELLAANWDTKKVYRISSATGKIVSEETWQSLVESKLELAVQDWKFDRKRELVIAGGIDKSPGVDDKDQAVIAAIDLKARSIKINRLPPRAEVSRPLTNEGLALDGNTVHLLPEDFGAGAQILEFERGNPAQ
;
A
#
# COMPACT_ATOMS: atom_id res chain seq x y z
N MET A 1 61.36 -34.78 -1.62
CA MET A 1 60.34 -34.54 -0.58
C MET A 1 59.92 -33.08 -0.68
N VAL A 2 58.82 -32.81 -1.40
CA VAL A 2 58.31 -31.44 -1.60
C VAL A 2 56.98 -31.35 -0.85
N ARG A 3 56.93 -30.51 0.18
CA ARG A 3 55.70 -30.23 0.94
C ARG A 3 54.95 -29.11 0.22
N SER A 4 53.77 -29.43 -0.32
CA SER A 4 52.82 -28.45 -0.86
C SER A 4 51.96 -27.91 0.28
N THR A 5 52.06 -26.60 0.51
CA THR A 5 51.18 -25.84 1.41
C THR A 5 49.92 -25.47 0.64
N ILE A 6 48.76 -25.97 1.07
CA ILE A 6 47.46 -25.55 0.55
C ILE A 6 47.03 -24.30 1.34
N LEU A 7 46.94 -23.17 0.65
CA LEU A 7 46.35 -21.95 1.18
C LEU A 7 44.83 -22.01 0.95
N ILE A 8 44.04 -22.09 2.01
CA ILE A 8 42.58 -21.95 1.96
C ILE A 8 42.26 -20.47 2.06
N LEU A 9 41.85 -19.85 0.94
CA LEU A 9 41.28 -18.51 0.91
C LEU A 9 39.83 -18.57 1.40
N LEU A 10 39.60 -18.18 2.65
CA LEU A 10 38.26 -17.83 3.13
C LEU A 10 37.81 -16.54 2.44
N GLY A 11 36.89 -16.67 1.49
CA GLY A 11 36.18 -15.53 0.93
C GLY A 11 35.23 -14.94 1.97
N ILE A 12 35.66 -13.87 2.63
CA ILE A 12 34.77 -13.02 3.43
C ILE A 12 33.95 -12.21 2.42
N SER A 13 32.70 -12.62 2.19
CA SER A 13 31.72 -11.81 1.48
C SER A 13 31.41 -10.59 2.33
N LEU A 14 32.04 -9.45 2.01
CA LEU A 14 31.68 -8.14 2.53
C LEU A 14 30.26 -7.81 2.01
N TRP A 15 29.26 -8.03 2.86
CA TRP A 15 27.90 -7.58 2.63
C TRP A 15 27.92 -6.04 2.65
N THR A 16 27.91 -5.40 1.49
CA THR A 16 27.73 -3.95 1.41
C THR A 16 26.28 -3.65 1.83
N PRO A 17 26.04 -2.81 2.84
CA PRO A 17 24.68 -2.41 3.17
C PRO A 17 24.03 -1.80 1.93
N THR A 18 22.90 -2.37 1.51
CA THR A 18 22.08 -1.87 0.41
C THR A 18 21.82 -0.40 0.71
N SER A 19 22.40 0.51 -0.08
CA SER A 19 22.26 1.94 0.16
C SER A 19 20.78 2.28 0.12
N ILE A 20 20.22 2.57 1.28
CA ILE A 20 18.84 2.98 1.40
C ILE A 20 18.78 4.34 0.70
N GLY A 21 18.07 4.39 -0.42
CA GLY A 21 17.61 5.62 -1.06
C GLY A 21 18.07 5.81 -2.48
N ALA A 22 17.11 5.60 -3.34
CA ALA A 22 17.08 6.13 -4.67
C ALA A 22 16.25 7.41 -4.66
N GLU A 23 16.65 8.39 -5.46
CA GLU A 23 15.77 9.49 -5.83
C GLU A 23 14.61 8.96 -6.67
N PHE A 24 13.42 9.52 -6.49
CA PHE A 24 12.26 9.25 -7.32
C PHE A 24 12.09 10.38 -8.31
N ARG A 25 12.12 10.06 -9.60
CA ARG A 25 11.99 11.05 -10.68
C ARG A 25 10.68 10.80 -11.40
N PHE A 26 9.87 11.85 -11.53
CA PHE A 26 8.64 11.77 -12.31
C PHE A 26 8.95 11.33 -13.74
N SER A 27 8.18 10.37 -14.22
CA SER A 27 8.28 9.81 -15.56
C SER A 27 7.12 10.28 -16.43
N ARG A 28 5.88 9.95 -16.03
CA ARG A 28 4.67 10.28 -16.79
C ARG A 28 3.43 10.26 -15.91
N ALA A 29 2.32 10.76 -16.46
CA ALA A 29 0.99 10.63 -15.90
C ALA A 29 0.09 9.84 -16.85
N VAL A 30 -0.80 9.01 -16.30
CA VAL A 30 -1.80 8.26 -17.05
C VAL A 30 -3.18 8.68 -16.57
N ALA A 31 -3.98 9.26 -17.47
CA ALA A 31 -5.36 9.61 -17.16
C ALA A 31 -6.22 8.35 -16.95
N LEU A 32 -7.03 8.35 -15.89
CA LEU A 32 -8.00 7.30 -15.61
C LEU A 32 -9.39 7.72 -16.08
N PRO A 33 -10.25 6.76 -16.45
CA PRO A 33 -11.60 7.07 -16.90
C PRO A 33 -12.45 7.60 -15.73
N THR A 34 -13.56 8.26 -16.07
CA THR A 34 -14.68 8.38 -15.15
C THR A 34 -15.26 6.99 -14.90
N ILE A 35 -15.28 6.59 -13.63
CA ILE A 35 -15.79 5.29 -13.23
C ILE A 35 -17.31 5.35 -13.08
N MET A 36 -17.98 4.37 -13.67
CA MET A 36 -19.40 4.12 -13.50
C MET A 36 -19.61 3.07 -12.42
N PHE A 37 -20.56 3.30 -11.52
CA PHE A 37 -21.01 2.32 -10.55
C PHE A 37 -22.54 2.29 -10.53
N GLU A 38 -23.12 1.10 -10.64
CA GLU A 38 -24.59 0.90 -10.71
C GLU A 38 -25.26 1.84 -11.75
N GLY A 39 -24.61 2.07 -12.90
CA GLY A 39 -25.14 2.88 -14.01
C GLY A 39 -24.95 4.39 -13.90
N HIS A 40 -24.24 4.89 -12.87
CA HIS A 40 -24.04 6.33 -12.63
C HIS A 40 -22.57 6.70 -12.51
N ASN A 41 -22.22 7.94 -12.83
CA ASN A 41 -20.90 8.49 -12.53
C ASN A 41 -20.64 8.39 -11.02
N ALA A 42 -19.58 7.70 -10.64
CA ALA A 42 -19.21 7.51 -9.26
C ALA A 42 -18.14 8.54 -8.84
N ARG A 43 -18.36 9.17 -7.68
CA ARG A 43 -17.29 9.85 -6.95
C ARG A 43 -16.71 8.85 -5.95
N ILE A 44 -15.45 8.50 -6.14
CA ILE A 44 -14.78 7.47 -5.33
C ILE A 44 -13.53 8.08 -4.74
N HIS A 45 -13.51 8.15 -3.41
CA HIS A 45 -12.32 8.57 -2.69
C HIS A 45 -11.29 7.45 -2.75
N THR A 46 -10.15 7.72 -3.37
CA THR A 46 -9.06 6.76 -3.51
C THR A 46 -8.50 6.42 -2.13
N GLN A 47 -8.03 5.18 -1.95
CA GLN A 47 -7.45 4.70 -0.69
C GLN A 47 -6.14 3.95 -0.93
N GLY A 48 -6.20 2.81 -1.61
CA GLY A 48 -5.02 1.98 -1.88
C GLY A 48 -4.83 1.69 -3.36
N LEU A 49 -3.59 1.38 -3.76
CA LEU A 49 -3.24 1.06 -5.15
C LEU A 49 -2.32 -0.16 -5.20
N PHE A 50 -2.51 -1.04 -6.17
CA PHE A 50 -1.59 -2.12 -6.50
C PHE A 50 -1.43 -2.22 -8.02
N ALA A 51 -0.21 -2.50 -8.48
CA ALA A 51 0.09 -2.67 -9.90
C ALA A 51 0.45 -4.13 -10.20
N THR A 52 -0.19 -4.71 -11.21
CA THR A 52 0.23 -5.96 -11.85
C THR A 52 0.75 -5.63 -13.26
N ALA A 53 1.26 -6.64 -13.99
CA ALA A 53 1.69 -6.45 -15.36
C ALA A 53 0.59 -5.81 -16.24
N ASP A 54 -0.66 -6.22 -16.03
CA ASP A 54 -1.77 -5.90 -16.93
C ASP A 54 -2.79 -4.95 -16.33
N HIS A 55 -2.82 -4.78 -15.01
CA HIS A 55 -3.86 -4.03 -14.31
C HIS A 55 -3.33 -3.13 -13.21
N TRP A 56 -4.00 -1.99 -13.03
CA TRP A 56 -4.05 -1.31 -11.73
C TRP A 56 -5.24 -1.84 -10.95
N ILE A 57 -5.04 -2.10 -9.67
CA ILE A 57 -6.08 -2.51 -8.73
C ILE A 57 -6.15 -1.41 -7.68
N VAL A 58 -7.34 -0.87 -7.45
CA VAL A 58 -7.57 0.27 -6.56
C VAL A 58 -8.63 -0.08 -5.55
N THR A 59 -8.38 0.24 -4.28
CA THR A 59 -9.41 0.30 -3.26
C THR A 59 -9.87 1.74 -3.12
N GLY A 60 -11.18 1.93 -2.92
CA GLY A 60 -11.72 3.27 -2.73
C GLY A 60 -13.09 3.25 -2.08
N ARG A 61 -13.48 4.39 -1.51
CA ARG A 61 -14.79 4.58 -0.88
C ARG A 61 -15.72 5.31 -1.82
N LEU A 62 -16.89 4.75 -2.10
CA LEU A 62 -17.97 5.47 -2.76
C LEU A 62 -18.48 6.61 -1.86
N GLU A 63 -18.47 7.85 -2.36
CA GLU A 63 -18.89 9.03 -1.57
C GLU A 63 -20.40 9.25 -1.55
N ASN A 64 -21.15 8.63 -2.46
CA ASN A 64 -22.62 8.69 -2.45
C ASN A 64 -23.19 7.92 -1.25
N THR A 65 -24.38 8.30 -0.78
CA THR A 65 -25.07 7.58 0.31
C THR A 65 -25.89 6.40 -0.23
N PRO A 66 -25.76 5.18 0.32
CA PRO A 66 -24.84 4.79 1.39
C PRO A 66 -23.40 4.66 0.88
N LYS A 67 -22.43 5.07 1.72
CA LYS A 67 -21.00 4.86 1.45
C LYS A 67 -20.70 3.38 1.37
N ARG A 68 -19.80 2.98 0.46
CA ARG A 68 -19.45 1.58 0.21
C ARG A 68 -17.95 1.41 -0.05
N PRO A 69 -17.34 0.32 0.45
CA PRO A 69 -15.97 -0.03 0.10
C PRO A 69 -15.96 -0.71 -1.28
N LEU A 70 -15.19 -0.15 -2.21
CA LEU A 70 -15.11 -0.64 -3.59
C LEU A 70 -13.72 -1.22 -3.89
N LEU A 71 -13.70 -2.22 -4.77
CA LEU A 71 -12.50 -2.69 -5.46
C LEU A 71 -12.66 -2.43 -6.95
N ILE A 72 -11.66 -1.78 -7.54
CA ILE A 72 -11.64 -1.39 -8.94
C ILE A 72 -10.45 -2.08 -9.60
N ARG A 73 -10.66 -2.73 -10.75
CA ARG A 73 -9.59 -3.28 -11.61
C ARG A 73 -9.61 -2.54 -12.93
N ILE A 74 -8.49 -1.93 -13.32
CA ILE A 74 -8.36 -1.08 -14.51
C ILE A 74 -7.25 -1.66 -15.39
N SER A 75 -7.52 -1.88 -16.67
CA SER A 75 -6.49 -2.33 -17.61
C SER A 75 -5.41 -1.25 -17.82
N ARG A 76 -4.13 -1.67 -17.81
CA ARG A 76 -2.99 -0.79 -18.07
C ARG A 76 -2.84 -0.44 -19.55
N THR A 77 -3.32 -1.31 -20.44
CA THR A 77 -3.25 -1.14 -21.90
C THR A 77 -4.42 -0.35 -22.45
N ASP A 78 -5.59 -0.45 -21.81
CA ASP A 78 -6.81 0.28 -22.19
C ASP A 78 -7.54 0.71 -20.92
N PRO A 79 -7.21 1.88 -20.32
CA PRO A 79 -7.80 2.32 -19.06
C PRO A 79 -9.32 2.45 -19.09
N ALA A 80 -9.95 2.56 -20.28
CA ALA A 80 -11.40 2.57 -20.40
C ALA A 80 -12.03 1.19 -20.10
N ARG A 81 -11.25 0.11 -20.11
CA ARG A 81 -11.65 -1.21 -19.63
C ARG A 81 -11.37 -1.32 -18.15
N TYR A 82 -12.45 -1.28 -17.37
CA TYR A 82 -12.38 -1.44 -15.93
C TYR A 82 -13.57 -2.25 -15.41
N GLU A 83 -13.42 -2.75 -14.19
CA GLU A 83 -14.46 -3.41 -13.42
C GLU A 83 -14.49 -2.83 -12.01
N VAL A 84 -15.68 -2.78 -11.42
CA VAL A 84 -15.89 -2.29 -10.06
C VAL A 84 -16.79 -3.28 -9.34
N ILE A 85 -16.46 -3.60 -8.10
CA ILE A 85 -17.33 -4.37 -7.22
C ILE A 85 -17.44 -3.73 -5.84
N ASP A 86 -18.57 -4.02 -5.18
CA ASP A 86 -18.77 -3.74 -3.77
C ASP A 86 -18.13 -4.84 -2.92
N LEU A 87 -17.22 -4.47 -2.02
CA LEU A 87 -16.57 -5.39 -1.09
C LEU A 87 -17.47 -5.74 0.10
N LEU A 88 -18.47 -4.93 0.42
CA LEU A 88 -19.31 -5.08 1.61
C LEU A 88 -19.98 -6.48 1.72
N PRO A 89 -20.54 -7.07 0.64
CA PRO A 89 -21.10 -8.42 0.69
C PRO A 89 -20.09 -9.53 1.01
N ARG A 90 -18.79 -9.26 0.84
CA ARG A 90 -17.69 -10.22 1.04
C ARG A 90 -17.07 -10.13 2.44
N LEU A 91 -17.41 -9.12 3.23
CA LEU A 91 -16.92 -8.97 4.60
C LEU A 91 -17.66 -9.96 5.52
N VAL A 92 -16.90 -10.94 6.04
CA VAL A 92 -17.39 -11.97 6.98
C VAL A 92 -16.83 -11.67 8.37
N GLY A 93 -17.71 -11.42 9.35
CA GLY A 93 -17.36 -10.93 10.70
C GLY A 93 -18.51 -10.14 11.35
N GLY A 94 -18.56 -10.06 12.68
CA GLY A 94 -19.64 -9.59 13.55
C GLY A 94 -19.43 -8.21 14.19
N GLY A 95 -20.34 -7.29 13.83
CA GLY A 95 -20.37 -5.87 14.20
C GLY A 95 -21.06 -5.16 13.05
N SER A 96 -21.75 -4.03 13.25
CA SER A 96 -22.63 -3.44 12.21
C SER A 96 -21.92 -3.25 10.86
N ARG A 97 -22.07 -4.23 9.94
CA ARG A 97 -21.54 -4.20 8.56
C ARG A 97 -21.86 -2.88 7.85
N LYS A 98 -22.97 -2.24 8.24
CA LYS A 98 -23.47 -0.99 7.68
C LYS A 98 -22.51 0.20 7.79
N SER A 99 -21.42 0.11 8.55
CA SER A 99 -20.44 1.20 8.69
C SER A 99 -19.05 0.88 8.14
N LEU A 100 -18.79 -0.33 7.63
CA LEU A 100 -17.51 -0.69 7.02
C LEU A 100 -17.48 -0.14 5.59
N ASP A 101 -16.99 1.09 5.45
CA ASP A 101 -17.04 1.86 4.21
C ASP A 101 -15.67 2.39 3.76
N HIS A 102 -14.63 2.17 4.56
CA HIS A 102 -13.32 2.81 4.39
C HIS A 102 -12.26 1.73 4.13
N PRO A 103 -12.13 1.24 2.90
CA PRO A 103 -11.03 0.34 2.57
C PRO A 103 -9.72 1.12 2.64
N GLY A 104 -8.62 0.50 3.05
CA GLY A 104 -7.31 1.17 3.16
C GLY A 104 -6.31 0.74 2.09
N GLY A 105 -5.06 1.15 2.29
CA GLY A 105 -3.88 0.65 1.58
C GLY A 105 -3.69 -0.85 1.78
N PHE A 106 -3.34 -1.55 0.71
CA PHE A 106 -3.37 -3.02 0.64
C PHE A 106 -2.18 -3.58 -0.13
N ASP A 107 -1.91 -4.88 0.03
CA ASP A 107 -0.77 -5.53 -0.64
C ASP A 107 -1.11 -6.98 -1.01
N ARG A 108 -0.23 -7.60 -1.80
CA ARG A 108 -0.34 -8.99 -2.25
C ARG A 108 0.77 -9.86 -1.68
N ASP A 109 0.39 -10.98 -1.08
CA ASP A 109 1.35 -11.97 -0.60
C ASP A 109 1.94 -12.84 -1.73
N THR A 110 2.91 -13.68 -1.39
CA THR A 110 3.56 -14.58 -2.36
C THR A 110 2.68 -15.74 -2.84
N SER A 111 1.54 -15.98 -2.19
CA SER A 111 0.54 -16.95 -2.66
C SER A 111 -0.43 -16.36 -3.68
N GLY A 112 -0.34 -15.05 -3.93
CA GLY A 112 -1.20 -14.30 -4.83
C GLY A 112 -2.45 -13.73 -4.17
N ALA A 113 -2.63 -13.88 -2.86
CA ALA A 113 -3.77 -13.29 -2.15
C ALA A 113 -3.51 -11.81 -1.86
N PHE A 114 -4.51 -10.98 -2.15
CA PHE A 114 -4.57 -9.58 -1.72
C PHE A 114 -5.16 -9.50 -0.33
N TRP A 115 -4.57 -8.66 0.52
CA TRP A 115 -5.01 -8.42 1.89
C TRP A 115 -5.43 -6.97 2.02
N ILE A 116 -6.72 -6.74 2.25
CA ILE A 116 -7.34 -5.42 2.21
C ILE A 116 -7.94 -5.11 3.59
N PRO A 117 -7.49 -4.06 4.29
CA PRO A 117 -8.19 -3.59 5.48
C PRO A 117 -9.44 -2.82 5.05
N VAL A 118 -10.58 -3.08 5.68
CA VAL A 118 -11.82 -2.32 5.51
C VAL A 118 -12.32 -1.88 6.87
N SER A 119 -12.18 -0.59 7.13
CA SER A 119 -12.45 0.07 8.40
C SER A 119 -13.78 0.81 8.35
N THR A 120 -14.27 1.25 9.49
CA THR A 120 -15.28 2.31 9.52
C THR A 120 -14.62 3.68 9.32
N SER A 121 -15.37 4.66 8.83
CA SER A 121 -14.94 6.07 8.78
C SER A 121 -14.88 6.75 10.17
N ASP A 122 -14.36 6.04 11.18
CA ASP A 122 -14.03 6.54 12.52
C ASP A 122 -12.59 6.12 12.86
N ARG A 123 -11.80 7.07 13.36
CA ARG A 123 -10.41 6.87 13.79
C ARG A 123 -10.24 5.78 14.86
N ARG A 124 -11.29 5.48 15.64
CA ARG A 124 -11.29 4.41 16.65
C ARG A 124 -12.21 3.24 16.29
N GLY A 125 -12.70 3.23 15.05
CA GLY A 125 -13.63 2.21 14.61
C GLY A 125 -12.92 0.90 14.23
N PRO A 126 -13.65 -0.23 14.24
CA PRO A 126 -13.07 -1.53 13.95
C PRO A 126 -12.73 -1.68 12.47
N THR A 127 -11.84 -2.62 12.19
CA THR A 127 -11.42 -3.03 10.85
C THR A 127 -11.68 -4.51 10.62
N VAL A 128 -12.17 -4.85 9.43
CA VAL A 128 -12.09 -6.20 8.88
C VAL A 128 -10.92 -6.27 7.91
N ILE A 129 -9.96 -7.17 8.15
CA ILE A 129 -8.94 -7.50 7.16
C ILE A 129 -9.46 -8.65 6.31
N LEU A 130 -9.67 -8.37 5.02
CA LEU A 130 -10.18 -9.28 4.02
C LEU A 130 -9.05 -9.82 3.14
N GLY A 131 -8.87 -11.13 3.12
CA GLY A 131 -7.98 -11.83 2.20
C GLY A 131 -8.74 -12.36 1.00
N ILE A 132 -8.38 -11.95 -0.22
CA ILE A 132 -8.99 -12.41 -1.47
C ILE A 132 -7.96 -12.87 -2.50
N LYS A 133 -8.33 -13.84 -3.32
CA LYS A 133 -7.65 -14.12 -4.60
C LYS A 133 -8.50 -13.63 -5.74
N LEU A 134 -7.85 -13.04 -6.74
CA LEU A 134 -8.45 -12.62 -7.99
C LEU A 134 -8.04 -13.60 -9.08
N ASP A 135 -9.01 -14.18 -9.76
CA ASP A 135 -8.79 -14.86 -11.02
C ASP A 135 -8.48 -13.80 -12.10
N ALA A 136 -7.36 -14.00 -12.80
CA ALA A 136 -6.90 -13.09 -13.83
C ALA A 136 -7.80 -13.12 -15.07
N ASP A 137 -8.42 -14.27 -15.36
CA ASP A 137 -9.20 -14.50 -16.57
C ASP A 137 -10.71 -14.34 -16.36
N ALA A 138 -11.17 -14.38 -15.10
CA ALA A 138 -12.57 -14.16 -14.76
C ALA A 138 -12.85 -12.71 -14.38
N SER A 139 -14.10 -12.27 -14.56
CA SER A 139 -14.57 -10.95 -14.13
C SER A 139 -14.50 -10.79 -12.61
N LEU A 140 -14.30 -9.57 -12.09
CA LEU A 140 -14.27 -9.35 -10.63
C LEU A 140 -15.55 -9.83 -9.92
N ALA A 141 -16.71 -9.83 -10.59
CA ALA A 141 -17.96 -10.28 -9.99
C ALA A 141 -17.96 -11.78 -9.61
N ASN A 142 -17.26 -12.60 -10.40
CA ASN A 142 -17.25 -14.06 -10.28
C ASN A 142 -15.87 -14.64 -9.92
N GLY A 143 -14.80 -13.90 -10.15
CA GLY A 143 -13.41 -14.32 -10.01
C GLY A 143 -12.80 -13.99 -8.65
N ILE A 144 -13.60 -13.82 -7.61
CA ILE A 144 -13.11 -13.50 -6.27
C ILE A 144 -13.36 -14.66 -5.32
N GLU A 145 -12.26 -15.23 -4.83
CA GLU A 145 -12.25 -16.21 -3.75
C GLU A 145 -11.83 -15.52 -2.45
N VAL A 146 -12.72 -15.54 -1.44
CA VAL A 146 -12.34 -15.09 -0.09
C VAL A 146 -11.55 -16.21 0.58
N VAL A 147 -10.26 -15.97 0.83
CA VAL A 147 -9.38 -16.95 1.49
C VAL A 147 -9.36 -16.81 3.00
N ARG A 148 -9.67 -15.61 3.51
CA ARG A 148 -9.77 -15.33 4.94
C ARG A 148 -10.45 -14.00 5.23
N SER A 149 -10.96 -13.87 6.45
CA SER A 149 -11.41 -12.60 7.02
C SER A 149 -11.20 -12.65 8.53
N PHE A 150 -10.77 -11.55 9.14
CA PHE A 150 -10.69 -11.40 10.59
C PHE A 150 -10.79 -9.93 11.00
N GLU A 151 -11.12 -9.69 12.26
CA GLU A 151 -11.35 -8.37 12.81
C GLU A 151 -10.17 -7.87 13.64
N ILE A 152 -10.00 -6.55 13.63
CA ILE A 152 -9.13 -5.80 14.53
C ILE A 152 -9.96 -4.66 15.13
N ASP A 153 -9.93 -4.55 16.46
CA ASP A 153 -10.60 -3.48 17.20
C ASP A 153 -9.76 -2.18 17.21
N ASP A 154 -9.39 -1.73 16.01
CA ASP A 154 -8.73 -0.45 15.72
C ASP A 154 -8.96 -0.10 14.24
N HIS A 155 -8.75 1.16 13.88
CA HIS A 155 -8.82 1.63 12.50
C HIS A 155 -7.48 1.38 11.81
N VAL A 156 -7.41 0.35 10.95
CA VAL A 156 -6.23 0.05 10.14
C VAL A 156 -6.38 0.70 8.77
N GLY A 157 -5.53 1.68 8.48
CA GLY A 157 -5.57 2.45 7.23
C GLY A 157 -4.66 1.89 6.13
N ALA A 158 -3.61 1.17 6.48
CA ALA A 158 -2.66 0.62 5.53
C ALA A 158 -2.10 -0.72 6.01
N LEU A 159 -1.78 -1.63 5.09
CA LEU A 159 -1.02 -2.84 5.39
C LEU A 159 -0.12 -3.27 4.24
N CYS A 160 0.90 -4.07 4.55
CA CYS A 160 1.69 -4.79 3.56
C CYS A 160 2.00 -6.24 3.97
N CYS A 161 2.35 -7.06 2.98
CA CYS A 161 2.61 -8.48 3.15
C CYS A 161 4.12 -8.77 3.27
N VAL A 162 4.66 -8.71 4.48
CA VAL A 162 6.10 -8.93 4.75
C VAL A 162 6.52 -10.36 4.40
N SER A 163 5.65 -11.35 4.67
CA SER A 163 5.86 -12.75 4.28
C SER A 163 4.55 -13.41 3.87
N LYS A 164 4.57 -14.72 3.60
CA LYS A 164 3.36 -15.52 3.33
C LYS A 164 2.41 -15.57 4.54
N SER A 165 2.97 -15.51 5.76
CA SER A 165 2.23 -15.72 7.00
C SER A 165 2.12 -14.47 7.87
N GLU A 166 2.66 -13.34 7.41
CA GLU A 166 2.77 -12.12 8.22
C GLU A 166 2.38 -10.87 7.43
N LEU A 167 1.44 -10.13 8.02
CA LEU A 167 1.06 -8.79 7.60
C LEU A 167 1.66 -7.77 8.57
N LEU A 168 2.12 -6.65 8.04
CA LEU A 168 2.44 -5.45 8.82
C LEU A 168 1.35 -4.41 8.53
N ALA A 169 0.66 -3.93 9.56
CA ALA A 169 -0.47 -3.03 9.42
C ALA A 169 -0.30 -1.77 10.26
N ALA A 170 -0.68 -0.61 9.73
CA ALA A 170 -0.64 0.68 10.41
C ALA A 170 -2.05 1.14 10.76
N ASN A 171 -2.23 1.64 11.98
CA ASN A 171 -3.47 2.31 12.33
C ASN A 171 -3.50 3.77 11.83
N TRP A 172 -4.61 4.47 12.09
CA TRP A 172 -4.78 5.87 11.74
C TRP A 172 -3.60 6.75 12.22
N ASP A 173 -3.03 7.55 11.32
CA ASP A 173 -1.81 8.35 11.55
C ASP A 173 -0.59 7.54 12.00
N THR A 174 -0.60 6.22 11.76
CA THR A 174 0.50 5.29 12.06
C THR A 174 0.95 5.39 13.51
N LYS A 175 0.04 5.65 14.45
CA LYS A 175 0.40 5.73 15.88
C LYS A 175 0.77 4.35 16.45
N LYS A 176 0.16 3.30 15.90
CA LYS A 176 0.43 1.89 16.19
C LYS A 176 0.70 1.12 14.91
N VAL A 177 1.56 0.13 15.03
CA VAL A 177 1.89 -0.83 13.98
C VAL A 177 1.72 -2.24 14.54
N TYR A 178 1.05 -3.08 13.77
CA TYR A 178 0.71 -4.45 14.13
C TYR A 178 1.45 -5.43 13.23
N ARG A 179 2.03 -6.48 13.83
CA ARG A 179 2.38 -7.70 13.11
C ARG A 179 1.27 -8.71 13.30
N ILE A 180 0.67 -9.16 12.22
CA ILE A 180 -0.50 -10.01 12.24
C ILE A 180 -0.21 -11.29 11.49
N SER A 181 -0.55 -12.43 12.11
CA SER A 181 -0.53 -13.72 11.42
C SER A 181 -1.64 -13.75 10.38
N SER A 182 -1.30 -13.75 9.09
CA SER A 182 -2.30 -13.89 8.02
C SER A 182 -3.04 -15.23 8.10
N ALA A 183 -2.42 -16.24 8.70
CA ALA A 183 -3.00 -17.56 8.91
C ALA A 183 -3.99 -17.62 10.08
N THR A 184 -4.00 -16.70 11.02
CA THR A 184 -4.90 -16.80 12.20
C THR A 184 -5.64 -15.52 12.51
N GLY A 185 -5.28 -14.40 11.89
CA GLY A 185 -5.75 -13.06 12.27
C GLY A 185 -5.22 -12.59 13.62
N LYS A 186 -4.37 -13.37 14.29
CA LYS A 186 -3.84 -13.02 15.61
C LYS A 186 -2.77 -11.94 15.48
N ILE A 187 -2.92 -10.87 16.26
CA ILE A 187 -1.85 -9.90 16.50
C ILE A 187 -0.71 -10.61 17.24
N VAL A 188 0.44 -10.72 16.58
CA VAL A 188 1.67 -11.31 17.10
C VAL A 188 2.42 -10.28 17.94
N SER A 189 2.45 -9.03 17.50
CA SER A 189 2.99 -7.90 18.24
C SER A 189 2.29 -6.60 17.86
N GLU A 190 2.30 -5.66 18.81
CA GLU A 190 1.89 -4.27 18.64
C GLU A 190 3.08 -3.40 19.07
N GLU A 191 3.42 -2.42 18.26
CA GLU A 191 4.50 -1.46 18.54
C GLU A 191 4.11 -0.05 18.10
N THR A 192 4.73 0.96 18.69
CA THR A 192 4.58 2.35 18.22
C THR A 192 5.44 2.61 17.00
N TRP A 193 5.13 3.64 16.21
CA TRP A 193 5.99 4.06 15.09
C TRP A 193 7.46 4.27 15.52
N GLN A 194 7.68 4.93 16.65
CA GLN A 194 9.03 5.18 17.18
C GLN A 194 9.74 3.91 17.68
N SER A 195 8.99 2.83 17.93
CA SER A 195 9.56 1.52 18.24
C SER A 195 9.93 0.76 16.97
N LEU A 196 9.12 0.89 15.92
CA LEU A 196 9.36 0.28 14.61
C LEU A 196 10.62 0.87 13.94
N VAL A 197 10.77 2.19 13.98
CA VAL A 197 11.91 2.92 13.39
C VAL A 197 12.53 3.88 14.40
N GLU A 198 13.86 3.94 14.44
CA GLU A 198 14.64 4.86 15.27
C GLU A 198 14.64 6.27 14.67
N SER A 199 13.46 6.89 14.63
CA SER A 199 13.24 8.20 14.03
C SER A 199 12.25 9.04 14.83
N LYS A 200 12.44 10.37 14.79
CA LYS A 200 11.51 11.36 15.35
C LYS A 200 10.42 11.78 14.38
N LEU A 201 10.44 11.26 13.14
CA LEU A 201 9.45 11.59 12.13
C LEU A 201 8.05 11.17 12.61
N GLU A 202 7.05 11.99 12.32
CA GLU A 202 5.65 11.62 12.47
C GLU A 202 5.05 11.40 11.09
N LEU A 203 4.90 10.14 10.68
CA LEU A 203 4.38 9.80 9.36
C LEU A 203 2.94 9.30 9.49
N ALA A 204 2.00 9.93 8.79
CA ALA A 204 0.69 9.34 8.54
C ALA A 204 0.77 8.57 7.22
N VAL A 205 1.04 7.28 7.32
CA VAL A 205 1.06 6.35 6.19
C VAL A 205 -0.36 6.15 5.67
N GLN A 206 -0.48 6.15 4.34
CA GLN A 206 -1.74 5.91 3.63
C GLN A 206 -1.71 4.58 2.87
N ASP A 207 -0.53 4.17 2.36
CA ASP A 207 -0.37 2.88 1.70
C ASP A 207 1.07 2.33 1.84
N TRP A 208 1.20 1.00 1.96
CA TRP A 208 2.46 0.27 2.14
C TRP A 208 2.64 -0.81 1.08
N LYS A 209 3.87 -1.01 0.63
CA LYS A 209 4.28 -2.12 -0.24
C LYS A 209 5.58 -2.73 0.25
N PHE A 210 5.67 -4.06 0.26
CA PHE A 210 6.91 -4.73 0.63
C PHE A 210 7.80 -5.01 -0.60
N ASP A 211 8.93 -4.31 -0.71
CA ASP A 211 9.97 -4.57 -1.71
C ASP A 211 10.76 -5.82 -1.31
N ARG A 212 10.31 -6.98 -1.79
CA ARG A 212 10.92 -8.28 -1.47
C ARG A 212 12.38 -8.38 -1.89
N LYS A 213 12.80 -7.71 -2.96
CA LYS A 213 14.16 -7.78 -3.47
C LYS A 213 15.13 -7.06 -2.53
N ARG A 214 14.67 -5.96 -1.93
CA ARG A 214 15.49 -5.13 -1.03
C ARG A 214 15.18 -5.36 0.44
N GLU A 215 14.16 -6.16 0.75
CA GLU A 215 13.62 -6.40 2.10
C GLU A 215 13.22 -5.10 2.83
N LEU A 216 12.63 -4.15 2.08
CA LEU A 216 12.20 -2.85 2.61
C LEU A 216 10.68 -2.71 2.52
N VAL A 217 10.09 -2.01 3.50
CA VAL A 217 8.73 -1.48 3.33
C VAL A 217 8.84 -0.12 2.63
N ILE A 218 8.15 0.02 1.50
CA ILE A 218 7.98 1.28 0.80
C ILE A 218 6.63 1.86 1.20
N ALA A 219 6.64 3.07 1.74
CA ALA A 219 5.47 3.72 2.30
C ALA A 219 5.19 5.05 1.62
N GLY A 220 3.93 5.25 1.22
CA GLY A 220 3.40 6.55 0.81
C GLY A 220 2.68 7.16 2.00
N GLY A 221 2.98 8.41 2.33
CA GLY A 221 2.27 9.08 3.41
C GLY A 221 2.56 10.57 3.51
N ILE A 222 2.06 11.16 4.60
CA ILE A 222 2.13 12.58 4.91
C ILE A 222 3.02 12.77 6.14
N ASP A 223 4.12 13.50 5.99
CA ASP A 223 5.00 13.90 7.08
C ASP A 223 4.32 14.98 7.93
N LYS A 224 3.84 14.58 9.11
CA LYS A 224 3.18 15.43 10.11
C LYS A 224 4.16 15.97 11.16
N SER A 225 5.46 15.86 10.93
CA SER A 225 6.46 16.35 11.88
C SER A 225 6.32 17.86 12.09
N PRO A 226 6.51 18.37 13.32
CA PRO A 226 6.43 19.81 13.59
C PRO A 226 7.38 20.62 12.69
N GLY A 227 6.85 21.67 12.06
CA GLY A 227 7.63 22.57 11.20
C GLY A 227 7.78 22.14 9.75
N VAL A 228 7.11 21.06 9.32
CA VAL A 228 7.00 20.70 7.89
C VAL A 228 5.85 21.48 7.25
N ASP A 229 6.18 22.30 6.25
CA ASP A 229 5.18 23.03 5.45
C ASP A 229 4.28 22.06 4.67
N ASP A 230 3.00 22.39 4.50
CA ASP A 230 2.01 21.56 3.80
C ASP A 230 2.47 21.11 2.39
N LYS A 231 3.20 21.97 1.69
CA LYS A 231 3.75 21.69 0.36
C LYS A 231 4.85 20.61 0.37
N ASP A 232 5.48 20.36 1.51
CA ASP A 232 6.64 19.46 1.66
C ASP A 232 6.29 18.16 2.41
N GLN A 233 5.01 17.93 2.71
CA GLN A 233 4.55 16.78 3.49
C GLN A 233 4.52 15.46 2.71
N ALA A 234 4.43 15.52 1.37
CA ALA A 234 4.32 14.31 0.55
C ALA A 234 5.64 13.53 0.56
N VAL A 235 5.63 12.30 1.09
CA VAL A 235 6.83 11.47 1.20
C VAL A 235 6.64 10.05 0.69
N ILE A 236 7.68 9.54 0.02
CA ILE A 236 7.93 8.10 -0.12
C ILE A 236 9.03 7.73 0.88
N ALA A 237 8.69 6.89 1.86
CA ALA A 237 9.64 6.36 2.82
C ALA A 237 10.06 4.93 2.48
N ALA A 238 11.35 4.65 2.59
CA ALA A 238 11.91 3.31 2.58
C ALA A 238 12.30 2.93 4.01
N ILE A 239 11.66 1.90 4.55
CA ILE A 239 11.78 1.45 5.94
C ILE A 239 12.48 0.10 5.95
N ASP A 240 13.61 0.03 6.65
CA ASP A 240 14.29 -1.21 6.96
C ASP A 240 13.85 -1.68 8.35
N LEU A 241 13.02 -2.73 8.38
CA LEU A 241 12.48 -3.29 9.62
C LEU A 241 13.56 -3.98 10.48
N LYS A 242 14.65 -4.48 9.86
CA LYS A 242 15.73 -5.17 10.59
C LYS A 242 16.67 -4.15 11.21
N ALA A 243 17.07 -3.14 10.44
CA ALA A 243 17.92 -2.05 10.91
C ALA A 243 17.15 -0.99 11.71
N ARG A 244 15.82 -1.08 11.77
CA ARG A 244 14.92 -0.08 12.39
C ARG A 244 15.21 1.33 11.87
N SER A 245 15.50 1.44 10.58
CA SER A 245 15.91 2.70 9.96
C SER A 245 14.92 3.11 8.87
N ILE A 246 14.89 4.40 8.58
CA ILE A 246 14.01 4.99 7.58
C ILE A 246 14.77 6.02 6.76
N LYS A 247 14.51 6.03 5.46
CA LYS A 247 14.88 7.13 4.58
C LYS A 247 13.65 7.67 3.88
N ILE A 248 13.52 8.98 3.89
CA ILE A 248 12.42 9.69 3.24
C ILE A 248 12.89 10.34 1.95
N ASN A 249 12.03 10.31 0.94
CA ASN A 249 12.13 11.12 -0.26
C ASN A 249 10.90 12.01 -0.28
N ARG A 250 11.12 13.33 -0.16
CA ARG A 250 10.05 14.32 -0.30
C ARG A 250 9.76 14.52 -1.78
N LEU A 251 8.49 14.50 -2.12
CA LEU A 251 8.04 14.76 -3.49
C LEU A 251 7.53 16.20 -3.56
N PRO A 252 8.05 17.02 -4.49
CA PRO A 252 7.57 18.39 -4.64
C PRO A 252 6.09 18.39 -5.08
N PRO A 253 5.32 19.45 -4.74
CA PRO A 253 3.99 19.64 -5.27
C PRO A 253 3.97 19.66 -6.80
N ARG A 254 2.81 19.35 -7.37
CA ARG A 254 2.57 19.44 -8.81
C ARG A 254 1.33 20.29 -9.05
N ALA A 255 1.40 21.20 -10.02
CA ALA A 255 0.35 22.18 -10.27
C ALA A 255 -0.97 21.53 -10.71
N GLU A 256 -0.88 20.36 -11.33
CA GLU A 256 -2.00 19.55 -11.81
C GLU A 256 -2.64 18.67 -10.74
N VAL A 257 -2.10 18.63 -9.51
CA VAL A 257 -2.63 17.84 -8.39
C VAL A 257 -3.04 18.77 -7.25
N SER A 258 -4.25 18.58 -6.73
CA SER A 258 -4.83 19.45 -5.70
C SER A 258 -4.45 19.04 -4.26
N ARG A 259 -3.90 17.83 -4.10
CA ARG A 259 -3.54 17.21 -2.82
C ARG A 259 -2.06 16.80 -2.80
N PRO A 260 -1.48 16.51 -1.62
CA PRO A 260 -0.17 15.87 -1.53
C PRO A 260 -0.10 14.61 -2.39
N LEU A 261 1.02 14.39 -3.09
CA LEU A 261 1.15 13.30 -4.08
C LEU A 261 0.99 11.90 -3.49
N THR A 262 1.26 11.75 -2.19
CA THR A 262 1.21 10.49 -1.42
C THR A 262 0.05 10.50 -0.43
N ASN A 263 -0.97 11.31 -0.69
CA ASN A 263 -2.15 11.40 0.17
C ASN A 263 -2.93 10.08 0.23
N GLU A 264 -2.87 9.27 -0.82
CA GLU A 264 -3.52 7.96 -0.93
C GLU A 264 -2.66 7.07 -1.84
N GLY A 265 -3.13 5.85 -2.11
CA GLY A 265 -2.79 5.00 -3.27
C GLY A 265 -1.32 5.00 -3.70
N LEU A 266 -0.55 4.01 -3.24
CA LEU A 266 0.82 3.77 -3.70
C LEU A 266 0.98 2.33 -4.20
N ALA A 267 1.55 2.14 -5.38
CA ALA A 267 2.01 0.83 -5.85
C ALA A 267 3.50 0.84 -6.20
N LEU A 268 4.10 -0.36 -6.09
CA LEU A 268 5.47 -0.63 -6.48
C LEU A 268 5.47 -1.68 -7.59
N ASP A 269 6.04 -1.35 -8.74
CA ASP A 269 6.22 -2.25 -9.88
C ASP A 269 7.69 -2.23 -10.32
N GLY A 270 8.48 -3.17 -9.79
CA GLY A 270 9.93 -3.21 -10.01
C GLY A 270 10.64 -1.97 -9.46
N ASN A 271 11.09 -1.09 -10.35
CA ASN A 271 11.72 0.19 -10.00
C ASN A 271 10.75 1.38 -10.15
N THR A 272 9.53 1.18 -10.61
CA THR A 272 8.54 2.25 -10.75
C THR A 272 7.67 2.30 -9.50
N VAL A 273 7.48 3.50 -8.97
CA VAL A 273 6.42 3.79 -7.99
C VAL A 273 5.28 4.49 -8.70
N HIS A 274 4.07 3.98 -8.49
CA HIS A 274 2.84 4.58 -8.98
C HIS A 274 2.13 5.26 -7.82
N LEU A 275 1.66 6.48 -8.02
CA LEU A 275 0.86 7.23 -7.05
C LEU A 275 -0.49 7.58 -7.66
N LEU A 276 -1.55 7.52 -6.84
CA LEU A 276 -2.90 7.95 -7.22
C LEU A 276 -3.43 8.97 -6.19
N PRO A 277 -3.01 10.23 -6.28
CA PRO A 277 -3.34 11.24 -5.27
C PRO A 277 -4.79 11.76 -5.33
N GLU A 278 -5.45 11.58 -6.47
CA GLU A 278 -6.77 12.16 -6.76
C GLU A 278 -7.89 11.12 -6.68
N ASP A 279 -9.10 11.62 -6.42
CA ASP A 279 -10.33 10.82 -6.37
C ASP A 279 -10.89 10.57 -7.79
N PHE A 280 -11.53 9.42 -8.00
CA PHE A 280 -12.29 9.21 -9.24
C PHE A 280 -13.49 10.16 -9.28
N GLY A 281 -13.80 10.67 -10.47
CA GLY A 281 -14.78 11.74 -10.69
C GLY A 281 -14.19 13.14 -10.59
N ALA A 282 -12.91 13.29 -10.22
CA ALA A 282 -12.18 14.57 -10.18
C ALA A 282 -10.99 14.61 -11.16
N GLY A 283 -11.00 13.80 -12.22
CA GLY A 283 -9.90 13.75 -13.19
C GLY A 283 -8.68 12.96 -12.72
N ALA A 284 -8.92 11.85 -12.01
CA ALA A 284 -7.87 10.99 -11.45
C ALA A 284 -6.79 10.58 -12.47
N GLN A 285 -5.54 10.55 -12.01
CA GLN A 285 -4.39 10.14 -12.81
C GLN A 285 -3.44 9.28 -11.99
N ILE A 286 -2.88 8.24 -12.62
CA ILE A 286 -1.73 7.52 -12.07
C ILE A 286 -0.47 8.31 -12.43
N LEU A 287 0.31 8.69 -11.42
CA LEU A 287 1.60 9.33 -11.60
C LEU A 287 2.70 8.28 -11.44
N GLU A 288 3.60 8.19 -12.40
CA GLU A 288 4.70 7.24 -12.37
C GLU A 288 6.02 7.93 -12.03
N PHE A 289 6.75 7.35 -11.09
CA PHE A 289 8.05 7.80 -10.64
C PHE A 289 9.06 6.66 -10.80
N GLU A 290 10.13 6.92 -11.55
CA GLU A 290 11.25 6.00 -11.66
C GLU A 290 12.17 6.14 -10.46
N ARG A 291 12.45 5.01 -9.81
CA ARG A 291 13.44 4.90 -8.76
C ARG A 291 14.82 4.87 -9.41
N GLY A 292 15.63 5.90 -9.17
CA GLY A 292 17.02 5.93 -9.61
C GLY A 292 17.78 4.69 -9.11
N ASN A 293 18.76 4.20 -9.87
CA ASN A 293 19.67 3.23 -9.28
C ASN A 293 20.43 3.92 -8.14
N PRO A 294 20.60 3.27 -6.97
CA PRO A 294 21.55 3.78 -6.00
C PRO A 294 22.90 3.94 -6.73
N ALA A 295 23.52 5.11 -6.58
CA ALA A 295 24.84 5.35 -7.16
C ALA A 295 25.76 4.18 -6.78
N GLN A 296 26.27 3.49 -7.81
CA GLN A 296 27.29 2.46 -7.63
C GLN A 296 28.63 3.11 -7.27
#